data_AF-A0AAJ4TDF9-F1
#
_entry.id   AF-A0AAJ4TDF9-F1
#
_cell.length_a   1.000
_cell.length_b   1.000
_cell.length_c   1.000
_cell.angle_alpha   90.00
_cell.angle_beta   90.00
_cell.angle_gamma   90.00
#
_symmetry.space_group_name_H-M   'P 1'
#
loop_
_entity.id
_entity.type
_entity.pdbx_description
1 polymer ?
#
loop_
_entity_poly.entity_id
_entity_poly.type
_entity_poly.pdbx_seq_one_letter_code
_entity_poly.pdbx_strand_id
1 'polypeptide(L)'
;MTMGDAGIPTISVQPRYRNVASDQWPINVSPQPDELLSSWLHRLAYANGVAPRAFARVFGLGSGMWSPSIDLRPSSDVKNVLCANAGISHDQILEMSLTSGLPMELLLPLRNSGRRGTSTWLQFCPRCLAGDEHPYFRRSWRLATKVSCGDHRSGLRDRCPSCQRRMEAYGQSKLVPQHFCAHCGFDLRKASRVIISVAAQLVDCRIDQMCRRAIVTPEHRRVFLHDCYKFPRWL
;
A
#
# COMPACT_ATOMS: atom_id res chain seq x y z
N MET A 1 19.58 -54.75 33.15
CA MET A 1 19.46 -53.51 32.35
C MET A 1 18.01 -53.08 32.39
N THR A 2 17.73 -51.83 32.77
CA THR A 2 16.37 -51.27 32.79
C THR A 2 16.01 -50.76 31.40
N MET A 3 14.94 -51.27 30.80
CA MET A 3 14.38 -50.65 29.59
C MET A 3 13.59 -49.41 30.01
N GLY A 4 13.85 -48.28 29.37
CA GLY A 4 13.18 -47.02 29.69
C GLY A 4 11.72 -47.05 29.23
N ASP A 5 10.82 -46.61 30.10
CA ASP A 5 9.40 -46.43 29.77
C ASP A 5 9.27 -45.28 28.75
N ALA A 6 8.94 -45.64 27.50
CA ALA A 6 8.83 -44.70 26.40
C ALA A 6 7.47 -44.00 26.45
N GLY A 7 7.32 -43.10 27.42
CA GLY A 7 6.07 -42.44 27.79
C GLY A 7 5.25 -41.96 26.59
N ILE A 8 4.04 -42.51 26.47
CA ILE A 8 3.12 -42.22 25.36
C ILE A 8 2.81 -40.71 25.34
N PRO A 9 2.93 -40.03 24.18
CA PRO A 9 2.67 -38.59 24.11
C PRO A 9 1.20 -38.28 24.41
N THR A 10 0.94 -37.64 25.55
CA THR A 10 -0.40 -37.30 26.01
C THR A 10 -1.01 -36.18 25.17
N ILE A 11 -1.89 -36.53 24.23
CA ILE A 11 -2.60 -35.56 23.38
C ILE A 11 -3.78 -34.97 24.17
N SER A 12 -3.58 -33.80 24.80
CA SER A 12 -4.67 -33.05 25.43
C SER A 12 -5.54 -32.35 24.37
N VAL A 13 -6.85 -32.58 24.37
CA VAL A 13 -7.78 -31.79 23.56
C VAL A 13 -7.98 -30.42 24.23
N GLN A 14 -7.30 -29.40 23.69
CA GLN A 14 -7.46 -28.02 24.13
C GLN A 14 -8.82 -27.45 23.67
N PRO A 15 -9.34 -26.38 24.31
CA PRO A 15 -10.54 -25.69 23.85
C PRO A 15 -10.44 -25.29 22.37
N ARG A 16 -11.54 -25.37 21.64
CA ARG A 16 -11.58 -24.93 20.23
C ARG A 16 -11.10 -23.48 20.16
N TYR A 17 -10.20 -23.18 19.21
CA TYR A 17 -9.53 -21.88 19.09
C TYR A 17 -10.50 -20.67 19.17
N ARG A 18 -11.69 -20.79 18.59
CA ARG A 18 -12.78 -19.79 18.61
C ARG A 18 -13.37 -19.47 20.00
N ASN A 19 -13.07 -20.28 21.01
CA ASN A 19 -13.49 -20.09 22.40
C ASN A 19 -12.39 -19.45 23.27
N VAL A 20 -11.24 -19.13 22.66
CA VAL A 20 -10.04 -18.57 23.33
C VAL A 20 -9.55 -17.32 22.61
N ALA A 21 -9.64 -17.29 21.27
CA ALA A 21 -9.45 -16.11 20.46
C ALA A 21 -10.65 -15.15 20.57
N SER A 22 -10.36 -13.86 20.39
CA SER A 22 -11.36 -12.80 20.19
C SER A 22 -12.13 -13.00 18.88
N ASP A 23 -13.22 -12.26 18.69
CA ASP A 23 -13.87 -12.09 17.37
C ASP A 23 -12.97 -11.33 16.36
N GLN A 24 -11.85 -10.76 16.82
CA GLN A 24 -10.79 -10.18 15.99
C GLN A 24 -9.85 -11.22 15.35
N TRP A 25 -9.11 -10.81 14.33
CA TRP A 25 -8.07 -11.64 13.72
C TRP A 25 -6.88 -11.88 14.67
N PRO A 26 -6.21 -13.05 14.59
CA PRO A 26 -5.16 -13.46 15.53
C PRO A 26 -4.00 -12.47 15.70
N ILE A 27 -3.59 -11.80 14.61
CA ILE A 27 -2.46 -10.87 14.60
C ILE A 27 -2.93 -9.51 14.10
N ASN A 28 -3.04 -8.54 15.02
CA ASN A 28 -3.25 -7.14 14.68
C ASN A 28 -1.92 -6.50 14.22
N VAL A 29 -2.01 -5.60 13.24
CA VAL A 29 -0.85 -4.88 12.67
C VAL A 29 -1.16 -3.39 12.66
N SER A 30 -0.28 -2.56 13.23
CA SER A 30 -0.46 -1.10 13.20
C SER A 30 -0.21 -0.53 11.78
N PRO A 31 -1.07 0.39 11.30
CA PRO A 31 -0.77 1.25 10.14
C PRO A 31 0.53 2.02 10.32
N GLN A 32 1.32 2.16 9.25
CA GLN A 32 2.52 2.99 9.25
C GLN A 32 2.23 4.43 8.75
N PRO A 33 3.03 5.44 9.13
CA PRO A 33 2.86 6.81 8.64
C PRO A 33 2.93 6.91 7.10
N ASP A 34 1.98 7.61 6.48
CA ASP A 34 1.80 7.68 5.02
C ASP A 34 1.57 6.31 4.36
N GLU A 35 1.10 5.27 5.06
CA GLU A 35 0.82 3.95 4.45
C GLU A 35 -0.50 3.90 3.64
N LEU A 36 -0.48 3.19 2.52
CA LEU A 36 -1.68 2.86 1.74
C LEU A 36 -2.52 1.77 2.39
N LEU A 37 -3.85 1.90 2.28
CA LEU A 37 -4.78 0.89 2.78
C LEU A 37 -4.52 -0.50 2.16
N SER A 38 -4.19 -0.60 0.86
CA SER A 38 -3.79 -1.87 0.25
C SER A 38 -2.42 -2.40 0.70
N SER A 39 -1.49 -1.53 1.12
CA SER A 39 -0.19 -1.92 1.70
C SER A 39 -0.37 -2.51 3.10
N TRP A 40 -1.14 -1.83 3.94
CA TRP A 40 -1.45 -2.29 5.29
C TRP A 40 -2.22 -3.61 5.26
N LEU A 41 -3.21 -3.74 4.36
CA LEU A 41 -3.92 -5.00 4.13
C LEU A 41 -3.00 -6.15 3.68
N HIS A 42 -1.93 -5.89 2.92
CA HIS A 42 -0.94 -6.91 2.58
C HIS A 42 -0.14 -7.34 3.82
N ARG A 43 0.34 -6.38 4.63
CA ARG A 43 1.05 -6.66 5.90
C ARG A 43 0.18 -7.45 6.86
N LEU A 44 -1.08 -7.07 7.03
CA LEU A 44 -2.07 -7.75 7.88
C LEU A 44 -2.37 -9.17 7.40
N ALA A 45 -2.60 -9.37 6.09
CA ALA A 45 -2.80 -10.69 5.50
C ALA A 45 -1.58 -11.60 5.77
N TYR A 46 -0.38 -11.10 5.47
CA TYR A 46 0.88 -11.82 5.64
C TYR A 46 1.13 -12.19 7.11
N ALA A 47 0.89 -11.26 8.04
CA ALA A 47 1.03 -11.51 9.48
C ALA A 47 0.05 -12.56 10.01
N ASN A 48 -1.17 -12.63 9.45
CA ASN A 48 -2.16 -13.67 9.74
C ASN A 48 -1.97 -14.96 8.91
N GLY A 49 -0.84 -15.13 8.22
CA GLY A 49 -0.51 -16.34 7.45
C GLY A 49 -1.29 -16.53 6.14
N VAL A 50 -2.04 -15.51 5.68
CA VAL A 50 -2.88 -15.58 4.47
C VAL A 50 -2.19 -14.85 3.31
N ALA A 51 -2.12 -15.50 2.14
CA ALA A 51 -1.65 -14.83 0.93
C ALA A 51 -2.58 -13.64 0.57
N PRO A 52 -2.06 -12.43 0.29
CA PRO A 52 -2.88 -11.22 0.08
C PRO A 52 -4.01 -11.41 -0.93
N ARG A 53 -3.71 -11.97 -2.11
CA ARG A 53 -4.73 -12.24 -3.15
C ARG A 53 -5.84 -13.21 -2.70
N ALA A 54 -5.64 -14.01 -1.66
CA ALA A 54 -6.68 -14.81 -1.03
C ALA A 54 -7.44 -14.01 0.04
N PHE A 55 -6.73 -13.24 0.87
CA PHE A 55 -7.31 -12.36 1.92
C PHE A 55 -8.30 -11.33 1.34
N ALA A 56 -8.06 -10.88 0.10
CA ALA A 56 -9.00 -10.16 -0.77
C ALA A 56 -10.48 -10.58 -0.62
N ARG A 57 -10.72 -11.89 -0.57
CA ARG A 57 -12.04 -12.51 -0.61
C ARG A 57 -12.86 -12.27 0.65
N VAL A 58 -12.20 -12.01 1.79
CA VAL A 58 -12.86 -11.67 3.06
C VAL A 58 -13.66 -10.38 2.95
N PHE A 59 -13.24 -9.48 2.05
CA PHE A 59 -13.91 -8.20 1.75
C PHE A 59 -14.84 -8.27 0.53
N GLY A 60 -15.06 -9.47 -0.05
CA GLY A 60 -15.74 -9.63 -1.34
C GLY A 60 -14.96 -9.13 -2.56
N LEU A 61 -13.68 -8.76 -2.40
CA LEU A 61 -12.90 -8.10 -3.45
C LEU A 61 -12.32 -9.13 -4.42
N GLY A 62 -12.99 -9.27 -5.57
CA GLY A 62 -12.68 -10.26 -6.60
C GLY A 62 -11.44 -9.95 -7.46
N SER A 63 -11.31 -10.65 -8.59
CA SER A 63 -10.20 -10.44 -9.53
C SER A 63 -10.35 -9.13 -10.32
N GLY A 64 -9.42 -8.19 -10.17
CA GLY A 64 -9.37 -6.95 -10.95
C GLY A 64 -8.49 -5.87 -10.31
N MET A 65 -8.55 -4.64 -10.85
CA MET A 65 -7.92 -3.44 -10.25
C MET A 65 -8.74 -2.93 -9.06
N TRP A 66 -8.90 -3.73 -8.01
CA TRP A 66 -9.61 -3.29 -6.80
C TRP A 66 -8.68 -2.61 -5.78
N SER A 67 -7.39 -2.97 -5.73
CA SER A 67 -6.44 -2.36 -4.78
C SER A 67 -6.34 -0.84 -4.93
N PRO A 68 -6.38 -0.25 -6.14
CA PRO A 68 -6.39 1.21 -6.28
C PRO A 68 -7.74 1.85 -5.93
N SER A 69 -8.83 1.07 -5.93
CA SER A 69 -10.18 1.51 -5.59
C SER A 69 -10.41 1.52 -4.08
N ILE A 70 -9.90 0.52 -3.35
CA ILE A 70 -9.87 0.53 -1.88
C ILE A 70 -8.89 1.61 -1.36
N ASP A 71 -7.73 1.77 -2.00
CA ASP A 71 -6.82 2.91 -1.71
C ASP A 71 -7.53 4.24 -1.91
N LEU A 72 -8.39 4.35 -2.93
CA LEU A 72 -9.11 5.58 -3.23
C LEU A 72 -10.22 5.86 -2.21
N ARG A 73 -11.23 5.00 -2.15
CA ARG A 73 -12.44 5.19 -1.34
C ARG A 73 -13.00 3.83 -0.91
N PRO A 74 -12.65 3.32 0.29
CA PRO A 74 -13.20 2.05 0.78
C PRO A 74 -14.71 2.13 0.98
N SER A 75 -15.43 1.04 0.66
CA SER A 75 -16.88 0.93 0.93
C SER A 75 -17.15 0.90 2.43
N SER A 76 -18.41 1.13 2.82
CA SER A 76 -18.83 1.00 4.22
C SER A 76 -18.63 -0.43 4.74
N ASP A 77 -18.91 -1.43 3.92
CA ASP A 77 -18.78 -2.86 4.27
C ASP A 77 -17.32 -3.24 4.54
N VAL A 78 -16.40 -2.79 3.67
CA VAL A 78 -14.95 -2.92 3.86
C VAL A 78 -14.51 -2.29 5.18
N LYS A 79 -14.98 -1.07 5.48
CA LYS A 79 -14.68 -0.39 6.75
C LYS A 79 -15.22 -1.17 7.94
N ASN A 80 -16.48 -1.59 7.90
CA ASN A 80 -17.13 -2.31 9.00
C ASN A 80 -16.42 -3.64 9.31
N VAL A 81 -16.02 -4.40 8.28
CA VAL A 81 -15.22 -5.62 8.45
C VAL A 81 -13.87 -5.30 9.10
N LEU A 82 -13.18 -4.24 8.68
CA LEU A 82 -11.89 -3.84 9.27
C LEU A 82 -12.00 -3.37 10.71
N CYS A 83 -13.00 -2.55 11.04
CA CYS A 83 -13.23 -2.09 12.41
C CYS A 83 -13.53 -3.28 13.35
N ALA A 84 -14.38 -4.22 12.90
CA ALA A 84 -14.76 -5.38 13.70
C ALA A 84 -13.62 -6.41 13.86
N ASN A 85 -12.86 -6.69 12.80
CA ASN A 85 -11.89 -7.80 12.78
C ASN A 85 -10.44 -7.37 13.07
N ALA A 86 -10.04 -6.13 12.79
CA ALA A 86 -8.67 -5.65 12.98
C ALA A 86 -8.51 -4.57 14.06
N GLY A 87 -9.61 -4.19 14.73
CA GLY A 87 -9.60 -3.25 15.87
C GLY A 87 -9.19 -1.81 15.53
N ILE A 88 -9.13 -1.43 14.26
CA ILE A 88 -8.78 -0.06 13.82
C ILE A 88 -10.01 0.84 13.67
N SER A 89 -9.85 2.15 13.85
CA SER A 89 -10.94 3.13 13.71
C SER A 89 -11.25 3.49 12.26
N HIS A 90 -12.45 4.05 12.03
CA HIS A 90 -12.80 4.63 10.73
C HIS A 90 -11.81 5.73 10.30
N ASP A 91 -11.29 6.51 11.25
CA ASP A 91 -10.34 7.58 10.97
C ASP A 91 -8.98 7.02 10.52
N GLN A 92 -8.47 5.96 11.15
CA GLN A 92 -7.26 5.27 10.70
C GLN A 92 -7.42 4.70 9.27
N ILE A 93 -8.61 4.21 8.92
CA ILE A 93 -8.91 3.78 7.54
C ILE A 93 -8.93 4.97 6.57
N LEU A 94 -9.45 6.12 6.99
CA LEU A 94 -9.44 7.36 6.19
C LEU A 94 -8.02 7.93 6.05
N GLU A 95 -7.17 7.85 7.08
CA GLU A 95 -5.74 8.22 7.06
C GLU A 95 -4.92 7.35 6.10
N MET A 96 -5.35 6.12 5.84
CA MET A 96 -4.77 5.23 4.81
C MET A 96 -5.38 5.41 3.40
N SER A 97 -6.49 6.17 3.27
CA SER A 97 -7.24 6.36 2.02
C SER A 97 -6.85 7.65 1.28
N LEU A 98 -6.85 7.64 -0.06
CA LEU A 98 -6.44 8.80 -0.86
C LEU A 98 -7.45 9.96 -0.83
N THR A 99 -8.73 9.71 -0.54
CA THR A 99 -9.73 10.78 -0.34
C THR A 99 -9.41 11.73 0.82
N SER A 100 -8.57 11.35 1.79
CA SER A 100 -8.14 12.27 2.85
C SER A 100 -7.01 13.19 2.37
N GLY A 101 -7.42 14.30 1.76
CA GLY A 101 -6.57 15.48 1.54
C GLY A 101 -5.99 15.64 0.12
N LEU A 102 -5.69 14.55 -0.60
CA LEU A 102 -5.05 14.64 -1.91
C LEU A 102 -6.01 15.07 -3.03
N PRO A 103 -5.62 16.01 -3.93
CA PRO A 103 -6.39 16.34 -5.12
C PRO A 103 -6.48 15.13 -6.07
N MET A 104 -7.69 14.80 -6.50
CA MET A 104 -7.97 13.65 -7.37
C MET A 104 -7.29 13.77 -8.73
N GLU A 105 -7.19 15.00 -9.22
CA GLU A 105 -6.59 15.43 -10.48
C GLU A 105 -5.08 15.19 -10.51
N LEU A 106 -4.43 15.08 -9.34
CA LEU A 106 -3.00 14.83 -9.19
C LEU A 106 -2.67 13.36 -8.93
N LEU A 107 -3.66 12.46 -8.85
CA LEU A 107 -3.42 11.03 -8.65
C LEU A 107 -2.94 10.35 -9.95
N LEU A 108 -1.98 9.44 -9.79
CA LEU A 108 -1.55 8.53 -10.87
C LEU A 108 -2.74 7.75 -11.44
N PRO A 109 -2.87 7.71 -12.78
CA PRO A 109 -4.10 7.27 -13.44
C PRO A 109 -4.33 5.76 -13.27
N LEU A 110 -5.59 5.39 -13.03
CA LEU A 110 -6.03 3.99 -12.88
C LEU A 110 -6.14 3.26 -14.25
N ARG A 111 -5.06 3.28 -15.05
CA ARG A 111 -5.05 2.78 -16.43
C ARG A 111 -4.38 1.40 -16.54
N ASN A 112 -5.18 0.36 -16.80
CA ASN A 112 -4.69 -0.95 -17.25
C ASN A 112 -4.41 -1.01 -18.77
N SER A 113 -3.99 0.09 -19.39
CA SER A 113 -4.08 0.29 -20.85
C SER A 113 -3.18 -0.60 -21.72
N GLY A 114 -2.47 -1.59 -21.15
CA GLY A 114 -1.58 -2.53 -21.85
C GLY A 114 -0.29 -1.93 -22.41
N ARG A 115 -0.36 -0.70 -22.94
CA ARG A 115 0.74 0.03 -23.60
C ARG A 115 1.97 0.17 -22.69
N ARG A 116 3.14 -0.05 -23.29
CA ARG A 116 4.44 0.27 -22.69
C ARG A 116 4.62 1.80 -22.70
N GLY A 117 5.37 2.35 -21.74
CA GLY A 117 5.66 3.80 -21.67
C GLY A 117 4.63 4.69 -20.96
N THR A 118 3.43 4.21 -20.62
CA THR A 118 2.51 4.98 -19.77
C THR A 118 2.76 4.72 -18.28
N SER A 119 2.65 5.75 -17.45
CA SER A 119 2.69 5.64 -15.98
C SER A 119 1.68 4.62 -15.45
N THR A 120 2.02 3.96 -14.35
CA THR A 120 1.12 3.06 -13.61
C THR A 120 0.33 3.85 -12.55
N TRP A 121 -0.64 3.21 -11.89
CA TRP A 121 -0.91 3.57 -10.49
C TRP A 121 0.28 3.04 -9.66
N LEU A 122 0.58 3.69 -8.53
CA LEU A 122 1.59 3.30 -7.55
C LEU A 122 3.05 3.24 -8.07
N GLN A 123 3.91 4.05 -7.45
CA GLN A 123 5.37 3.94 -7.58
C GLN A 123 6.02 3.44 -6.27
N PHE A 124 7.35 3.33 -6.24
CA PHE A 124 8.13 3.07 -5.03
C PHE A 124 9.54 3.65 -5.07
N CYS A 125 10.12 3.86 -3.88
CA CYS A 125 11.56 4.03 -3.72
C CYS A 125 12.20 2.72 -3.22
N PRO A 126 13.18 2.14 -3.95
CA PRO A 126 13.88 0.93 -3.50
C PRO A 126 14.55 1.09 -2.14
N ARG A 127 15.10 2.29 -1.86
CA ARG A 127 15.83 2.58 -0.62
C ARG A 127 14.90 2.76 0.59
N CYS A 128 13.69 3.32 0.41
CA CYS A 128 12.69 3.33 1.49
C CYS A 128 12.32 1.88 1.84
N LEU A 129 11.93 1.07 0.85
CA LEU A 129 11.61 -0.34 1.08
C LEU A 129 12.78 -1.17 1.66
N ALA A 130 14.02 -0.68 1.57
CA ALA A 130 15.21 -1.32 2.15
C ALA A 130 15.53 -0.85 3.58
N GLY A 131 15.16 0.39 3.94
CA GLY A 131 15.34 0.95 5.29
C GLY A 131 14.10 0.81 6.19
N ASP A 132 12.92 0.59 5.60
CA ASP A 132 11.71 0.21 6.32
C ASP A 132 11.91 -1.15 7.00
N GLU A 133 11.79 -1.20 8.33
CA GLU A 133 11.77 -2.45 9.12
C GLU A 133 10.70 -3.42 8.59
N HIS A 134 9.51 -2.88 8.30
CA HIS A 134 8.37 -3.57 7.71
C HIS A 134 8.00 -2.90 6.37
N PRO A 135 8.62 -3.29 5.23
CA PRO A 135 8.52 -2.54 3.97
C PRO A 135 7.10 -2.28 3.46
N TYR A 136 6.80 -1.01 3.17
CA TYR A 136 5.44 -0.56 2.89
C TYR A 136 5.33 0.48 1.77
N PHE A 137 4.20 0.46 1.07
CA PHE A 137 3.90 1.40 -0.01
C PHE A 137 3.16 2.62 0.52
N ARG A 138 3.63 3.80 0.11
CA ARG A 138 3.21 5.09 0.67
C ARG A 138 2.12 5.78 -0.15
N ARG A 139 1.21 6.53 0.49
CA ARG A 139 0.13 7.27 -0.17
C ARG A 139 0.69 8.36 -1.06
N SER A 140 1.75 9.04 -0.63
CA SER A 140 2.49 10.01 -1.45
C SER A 140 2.97 9.42 -2.80
N TRP A 141 3.29 8.12 -2.89
CA TRP A 141 3.66 7.42 -4.13
C TRP A 141 2.46 7.10 -5.06
N ARG A 142 1.29 7.67 -4.79
CA ARG A 142 0.11 7.65 -5.65
C ARG A 142 -0.13 8.97 -6.38
N LEU A 143 0.66 10.02 -6.13
CA LEU A 143 0.60 11.30 -6.82
C LEU A 143 1.45 11.28 -8.11
N ALA A 144 0.89 11.71 -9.23
CA ALA A 144 1.59 11.81 -10.51
C ALA A 144 2.71 12.86 -10.51
N THR A 145 2.62 13.83 -9.61
CA THR A 145 3.64 14.87 -9.36
C THR A 145 4.78 14.37 -8.46
N LYS A 146 4.62 13.22 -7.81
CA LYS A 146 5.68 12.56 -7.05
C LYS A 146 6.59 11.80 -8.00
N VAL A 147 7.65 12.45 -8.47
CA VAL A 147 8.65 11.85 -9.37
C VAL A 147 9.90 11.40 -8.62
N SER A 148 10.07 11.85 -7.38
CA SER A 148 11.24 11.62 -6.53
C SER A 148 10.89 11.21 -5.10
N CYS A 149 11.81 10.49 -4.46
CA CYS A 149 11.80 10.27 -3.02
C CYS A 149 12.49 11.44 -2.31
N GLY A 150 11.83 12.04 -1.31
CA GLY A 150 12.41 13.14 -0.52
C GLY A 150 13.65 12.71 0.26
N ASP A 151 13.54 11.59 0.97
CA ASP A 151 14.58 11.03 1.85
C ASP A 151 15.85 10.63 1.06
N HIS A 152 15.66 10.05 -0.13
CA HIS A 152 16.73 9.42 -0.92
C HIS A 152 17.14 10.18 -2.18
N ARG A 153 16.45 11.29 -2.51
CA ARG A 153 16.69 12.16 -3.67
C ARG A 153 16.88 11.38 -4.97
N SER A 154 16.05 10.36 -5.17
CA SER A 154 16.09 9.43 -6.30
C SER A 154 14.76 9.44 -7.02
N GLY A 155 14.74 9.18 -8.33
CA GLY A 155 13.50 8.93 -9.05
C GLY A 155 12.74 7.75 -8.43
N LEU A 156 11.40 7.83 -8.40
CA LEU A 156 10.56 6.69 -8.04
C LEU A 156 10.43 5.72 -9.23
N ARG A 157 10.23 4.42 -8.93
CA ARG A 157 10.01 3.37 -9.93
C ARG A 157 8.53 2.99 -10.01
N ASP A 158 7.99 2.85 -11.22
CA ASP A 158 6.61 2.41 -11.49
C ASP A 158 6.50 0.90 -11.82
N ARG A 159 7.66 0.23 -11.97
CA ARG A 159 7.80 -1.14 -12.50
C ARG A 159 8.91 -1.91 -11.81
N CYS A 160 8.77 -3.23 -11.80
CA CYS A 160 9.83 -4.14 -11.42
C CYS A 160 10.99 -4.09 -12.43
N PRO A 161 12.26 -3.91 -12.02
CA PRO A 161 13.38 -3.83 -12.96
C PRO A 161 13.67 -5.15 -13.69
N SER A 162 13.31 -6.30 -13.09
CA SER A 162 13.51 -7.63 -13.68
C SER A 162 12.49 -7.94 -14.78
N CYS A 163 11.19 -7.90 -14.48
CA CYS A 163 10.15 -8.32 -15.42
C CYS A 163 9.38 -7.17 -16.11
N GLN A 164 9.67 -5.91 -15.80
CA GLN A 164 9.06 -4.70 -16.37
C GLN A 164 7.53 -4.57 -16.21
N ARG A 165 6.89 -5.48 -15.47
CA ARG A 165 5.48 -5.40 -15.07
C ARG A 165 5.27 -4.35 -13.97
N ARG A 166 4.02 -3.88 -13.89
CA ARG A 166 3.53 -2.82 -12.99
C ARG A 166 3.51 -3.28 -11.53
N MET A 167 3.37 -2.36 -10.59
CA MET A 167 3.47 -2.63 -9.14
C MET A 167 2.21 -3.25 -8.51
N GLU A 168 1.90 -4.48 -8.92
CA GLU A 168 0.76 -5.27 -8.43
C GLU A 168 1.10 -6.00 -7.12
N ALA A 169 1.57 -5.26 -6.10
CA ALA A 169 1.96 -5.82 -4.80
C ALA A 169 0.85 -6.71 -4.20
N TYR A 170 -0.39 -6.21 -4.18
CA TYR A 170 -1.55 -6.95 -3.70
C TYR A 170 -1.89 -8.20 -4.54
N GLY A 171 -1.49 -8.23 -5.83
CA GLY A 171 -1.70 -9.39 -6.71
C GLY A 171 -0.96 -10.65 -6.28
N GLN A 172 -0.10 -10.54 -5.26
CA GLN A 172 0.69 -11.62 -4.68
C GLN A 172 -0.17 -12.79 -4.20
N SER A 173 0.02 -13.96 -4.83
CA SER A 173 -0.64 -15.22 -4.48
C SER A 173 0.17 -16.12 -3.55
N LYS A 174 1.44 -15.79 -3.29
CA LYS A 174 2.30 -16.50 -2.33
C LYS A 174 2.27 -15.79 -0.96
N LEU A 175 2.53 -16.53 0.11
CA LEU A 175 2.74 -15.94 1.44
C LEU A 175 4.14 -15.31 1.51
N VAL A 176 4.30 -14.11 0.95
CA VAL A 176 5.57 -13.34 0.96
C VAL A 176 5.34 -11.85 1.18
N PRO A 177 6.32 -11.11 1.75
CA PRO A 177 6.25 -9.66 1.92
C PRO A 177 6.03 -8.89 0.60
N GLN A 178 5.40 -7.72 0.70
CA GLN A 178 5.01 -6.91 -0.45
C GLN A 178 6.17 -6.30 -1.25
N HIS A 179 7.38 -6.29 -0.69
CA HIS A 179 8.58 -5.90 -1.44
C HIS A 179 9.06 -6.96 -2.45
N PHE A 180 8.41 -8.14 -2.54
CA PHE A 180 8.64 -9.10 -3.62
C PHE A 180 7.64 -8.90 -4.76
N CYS A 181 8.14 -8.74 -5.98
CA CYS A 181 7.30 -8.60 -7.17
C CYS A 181 6.38 -9.83 -7.37
N ALA A 182 5.06 -9.61 -7.32
CA ALA A 182 4.03 -10.65 -7.49
C ALA A 182 4.14 -11.49 -8.78
N HIS A 183 4.84 -10.97 -9.80
CA HIS A 183 4.98 -11.62 -11.10
C HIS A 183 6.25 -12.44 -11.30
N CYS A 184 7.33 -12.13 -10.58
CA CYS A 184 8.65 -12.76 -10.82
C CYS A 184 9.47 -13.04 -9.56
N GLY A 185 9.00 -12.66 -8.37
CA GLY A 185 9.72 -12.85 -7.12
C GLY A 185 10.96 -11.95 -6.92
N PHE A 186 11.24 -11.00 -7.82
CA PHE A 186 12.34 -10.07 -7.63
C PHE A 186 12.12 -9.18 -6.39
N ASP A 187 13.14 -9.09 -5.52
CA ASP A 187 13.18 -8.25 -4.33
C ASP A 187 13.39 -6.78 -4.73
N LEU A 188 12.33 -5.98 -4.63
CA LEU A 188 12.28 -4.58 -5.06
C LEU A 188 13.26 -3.68 -4.32
N ARG A 189 13.72 -4.09 -3.13
CA ARG A 189 14.74 -3.39 -2.33
C ARG A 189 16.11 -3.38 -3.03
N LYS A 190 16.37 -4.42 -3.84
CA LYS A 190 17.58 -4.59 -4.65
C LYS A 190 17.52 -3.86 -5.99
N ALA A 191 16.45 -3.11 -6.29
CA ALA A 191 16.35 -2.33 -7.51
C ALA A 191 17.29 -1.11 -7.47
N SER A 192 18.06 -0.89 -8.53
CA SER A 192 19.01 0.22 -8.62
C SER A 192 18.32 1.60 -8.53
N ARG A 193 19.05 2.60 -8.02
CA ARG A 193 18.60 4.00 -7.94
C ARG A 193 18.26 4.54 -9.33
N VAL A 194 17.12 5.23 -9.46
CA VAL A 194 16.81 6.05 -10.64
C VAL A 194 17.43 7.44 -10.44
N ILE A 195 18.22 7.89 -11.41
CA ILE A 195 18.76 9.26 -11.45
C ILE A 195 17.66 10.20 -11.95
N ILE A 196 17.53 11.37 -11.32
CA ILE A 196 16.53 12.39 -11.66
C ILE A 196 17.15 13.78 -11.50
N SER A 197 16.83 14.72 -12.39
CA SER A 197 17.43 16.05 -12.42
C SER A 197 17.08 16.86 -11.16
N VAL A 198 17.97 17.76 -10.75
CA VAL A 198 17.73 18.65 -9.59
C VAL A 198 16.48 19.51 -9.81
N ALA A 199 16.26 19.99 -11.04
CA ALA A 199 15.05 20.72 -11.39
C ALA A 199 13.76 19.92 -11.14
N ALA A 200 13.71 18.64 -11.54
CA ALA A 200 12.54 17.79 -11.29
C ALA A 200 12.33 17.48 -9.79
N GLN A 201 13.42 17.32 -9.01
CA GLN A 201 13.34 17.19 -7.55
C GLN A 201 12.79 18.46 -6.87
N LEU A 202 13.18 19.65 -7.36
CA LEU A 202 12.69 20.92 -6.85
C LEU A 202 11.21 21.15 -7.18
N VAL A 203 10.77 20.78 -8.40
CA VAL A 203 9.35 20.85 -8.80
C VAL A 203 8.49 19.92 -7.96
N ASP A 204 8.89 18.66 -7.79
CA ASP A 204 8.25 17.68 -6.89
C ASP A 204 8.14 18.25 -5.46
N CYS A 205 9.27 18.65 -4.88
CA CYS A 205 9.31 19.20 -3.51
C CYS A 205 8.41 20.43 -3.36
N ARG A 206 8.32 21.30 -4.37
CA ARG A 206 7.46 22.47 -4.33
C ARG A 206 5.97 22.10 -4.41
N ILE A 207 5.60 21.14 -5.25
CA ILE A 207 4.21 20.65 -5.34
C ILE A 207 3.82 19.94 -4.04
N ASP A 208 4.70 19.11 -3.47
CA ASP A 208 4.51 18.43 -2.18
C ASP A 208 4.24 19.43 -1.04
N GLN A 209 5.01 20.52 -0.96
CA GLN A 209 4.76 21.63 -0.04
C GLN A 209 3.39 22.30 -0.24
N MET A 210 2.98 22.51 -1.49
CA MET A 210 1.68 23.14 -1.80
C MET A 210 0.52 22.21 -1.46
N CYS A 211 0.62 20.91 -1.78
CA CYS A 211 -0.37 19.90 -1.39
C CYS A 211 -0.50 19.80 0.14
N ARG A 212 0.60 19.73 0.90
CA ARG A 212 0.54 19.74 2.37
C ARG A 212 -0.19 20.97 2.92
N ARG A 213 0.07 22.16 2.37
CA ARG A 213 -0.62 23.40 2.78
C ARG A 213 -2.11 23.38 2.45
N ALA A 214 -2.50 22.86 1.28
CA ALA A 214 -3.90 22.73 0.85
C ALA A 214 -4.69 21.63 1.59
N ILE A 215 -4.01 20.76 2.34
CA ILE A 215 -4.63 19.81 3.28
C ILE A 215 -4.95 20.49 4.62
N VAL A 216 -4.12 21.43 5.06
CA VAL A 216 -4.16 22.01 6.42
C VAL A 216 -5.21 23.12 6.59
N THR A 217 -5.57 23.89 5.56
CA THR A 217 -6.66 24.89 5.67
C THR A 217 -7.73 24.81 4.57
N PRO A 218 -9.03 24.90 4.91
CA PRO A 218 -10.12 24.85 3.93
C PRO A 218 -10.10 25.98 2.88
N GLU A 219 -9.63 27.19 3.24
CA GLU A 219 -9.58 28.31 2.29
C GLU A 219 -8.57 28.03 1.16
N HIS A 220 -7.37 27.55 1.50
CA HIS A 220 -6.32 27.27 0.52
C HIS A 220 -6.69 26.12 -0.43
N ARG A 221 -7.57 25.18 -0.04
CA ARG A 221 -8.11 24.17 -0.96
C ARG A 221 -8.86 24.82 -2.13
N ARG A 222 -9.64 25.88 -1.92
CA ARG A 222 -10.33 26.60 -3.02
C ARG A 222 -9.32 27.29 -3.94
N VAL A 223 -8.33 27.99 -3.38
CA VAL A 223 -7.30 28.71 -4.15
C VAL A 223 -6.45 27.74 -4.97
N PHE A 224 -5.94 26.67 -4.34
CA PHE A 224 -5.11 25.66 -5.00
C PHE A 224 -5.85 24.98 -6.15
N LEU A 225 -7.11 24.57 -5.95
CA LEU A 225 -7.91 23.99 -7.03
C LEU A 225 -8.18 25.02 -8.13
N HIS A 226 -8.62 26.23 -7.80
CA HIS A 226 -8.87 27.30 -8.77
C HIS A 226 -7.65 27.58 -9.67
N ASP A 227 -6.44 27.63 -9.10
CA ASP A 227 -5.22 27.85 -9.87
C ASP A 227 -4.74 26.60 -10.62
N CYS A 228 -5.07 25.38 -10.17
CA CYS A 228 -4.92 24.16 -10.97
C CYS A 228 -5.88 24.14 -12.17
N TYR A 229 -7.13 24.58 -11.99
CA TYR A 229 -8.15 24.67 -13.05
C TYR A 229 -7.87 25.78 -14.08
N LYS A 230 -6.91 26.68 -13.83
CA LYS A 230 -6.40 27.65 -14.82
C LYS A 230 -5.38 27.06 -15.80
N PHE A 231 -4.79 25.90 -15.52
CA PHE A 231 -3.94 25.24 -16.51
C PHE A 231 -4.84 24.68 -17.65
N PRO A 232 -4.59 25.04 -18.92
CA PRO A 232 -5.43 24.57 -20.02
C PRO A 232 -5.37 23.05 -20.11
N ARG A 233 -6.53 22.43 -20.40
CA ARG A 233 -6.67 21.00 -20.66
C ARG A 233 -5.98 20.66 -21.99
N TRP A 234 -4.69 20.40 -21.95
CA TRP A 234 -3.98 19.72 -23.03
C TRP A 234 -4.53 18.29 -23.14
N LEU A 235 -5.24 18.02 -24.23
CA LEU A 235 -5.87 16.73 -24.59
C LEU A 235 -4.86 15.80 -25.26
#